data_AF-A0AAU7JB77-F1
#
_entry.id   AF-A0AAU7JB77-F1
#
_cell.length_a   1.000
_cell.length_b   1.000
_cell.length_c   1.000
_cell.angle_alpha   90.00
_cell.angle_beta   90.00
_cell.angle_gamma   90.00
#
_symmetry.space_group_name_H-M   'P 1'
#
loop_
_entity.id
_entity.type
_entity.pdbx_description
1 polymer ?
#
loop_
_entity_poly.entity_id
_entity_poly.type
_entity_poly.pdbx_seq_one_letter_code
_entity_poly.pdbx_strand_id
1 'polypeptide(L)' 'MDYGFAVYEPPEPGLPYLAVVLQDGKVVDYITAPSAAEANALLKELAVGLAEAEADTRWLQAGPRD' A
#
# COMPACT_ATOMS: atom_id res chain seq x y z
N MET A 1 -13.07 0.39 2.03
CA MET A 1 -12.17 1.48 2.49
C MET A 1 -11.46 1.98 1.24
N ASP A 2 -11.28 3.29 1.07
CA ASP A 2 -10.57 3.81 -0.11
C ASP A 2 -9.07 3.89 0.22
N TYR A 3 -8.29 3.01 -0.41
CA TYR A 3 -6.84 2.99 -0.28
C TYR A 3 -6.21 3.65 -1.50
N GLY A 4 -5.28 4.58 -1.25
CA GLY A 4 -4.47 5.22 -2.28
C GLY A 4 -3.00 4.80 -2.14
N PHE A 5 -2.30 4.71 -3.27
CA PHE A 5 -0.87 4.39 -3.31
C PHE A 5 -0.14 5.46 -4.11
N ALA A 6 0.96 5.98 -3.57
CA ALA A 6 1.76 7.01 -4.22
C ALA A 6 3.25 6.75 -4.05
N VAL A 7 4.03 7.05 -5.08
CA VAL A 7 5.50 7.10 -4.98
C VAL A 7 5.91 8.57 -4.96
N TYR A 8 6.64 8.95 -3.92
CA TYR A 8 7.27 10.26 -3.81
C TYR A 8 8.74 10.17 -4.21
N GLU A 9 9.12 11.04 -5.14
CA GLU A 9 10.51 11.25 -5.54
C GLU A 9 11.25 12.01 -4.43
N PRO A 10 12.49 11.63 -4.10
CA PRO A 10 13.29 12.34 -3.12
C PRO A 10 13.51 13.80 -3.54
N PRO A 11 13.56 14.75 -2.58
CA PRO A 11 13.80 16.16 -2.88
C PRO A 11 15.23 16.44 -3.36
N GLU A 12 16.16 15.53 -3.06
CA GLU A 12 17.56 15.63 -3.45
C GLU A 12 18.08 14.28 -3.95
N PRO A 13 18.92 14.27 -5.00
CA PRO A 13 19.53 13.04 -5.50
C PRO A 13 20.43 12.40 -4.43
N GLY A 14 20.28 11.09 -4.24
CA GLY A 14 20.99 10.32 -3.20
C GLY A 14 20.15 10.01 -1.96
N LEU A 15 18.96 10.62 -1.83
CA LEU A 15 17.94 10.21 -0.86
C LEU A 15 17.05 9.10 -1.45
N PRO A 16 16.44 8.24 -0.60
CA PRO A 16 15.56 7.18 -1.05
C PRO A 16 14.20 7.70 -1.54
N TYR A 17 13.58 6.97 -2.45
CA TYR A 17 12.18 7.13 -2.84
C TYR A 17 11.28 6.68 -1.69
N LEU A 18 10.08 7.25 -1.62
CA LEU A 18 9.08 6.88 -0.62
C LEU A 18 7.86 6.27 -1.32
N ALA A 19 7.59 5.01 -1.06
CA ALA A 19 6.31 4.36 -1.31
C ALA A 19 5.36 4.69 -0.16
N VAL A 20 4.23 5.33 -0.43
CA VAL A 20 3.29 5.81 0.59
C VAL A 20 1.92 5.18 0.39
N VAL A 21 1.35 4.68 1.48
CA VAL A 21 -0.02 4.16 1.55
C VAL A 21 -0.90 5.20 2.20
N LEU A 22 -1.99 5.54 1.52
CA LEU A 22 -3.00 6.49 1.94
C LEU A 22 -4.28 5.72 2.29
N GLN A 23 -4.93 6.08 3.39
CA GLN A 23 -6.28 5.65 3.73
C GLN A 23 -7.11 6.91 4.01
N ASP A 24 -8.23 7.07 3.29
CA ASP A 24 -9.10 8.24 3.41
C ASP A 24 -8.33 9.58 3.27
N GLY A 25 -7.37 9.62 2.35
CA GLY A 25 -6.53 10.78 2.07
C GLY A 25 -5.43 11.07 3.11
N LYS A 26 -5.25 10.20 4.12
CA LYS A 26 -4.20 10.32 5.13
C LYS A 26 -3.15 9.26 4.95
N VAL A 27 -1.88 9.61 5.16
CA VAL A 27 -0.79 8.62 5.16
C VAL A 27 -0.96 7.72 6.37
N VAL A 28 -1.09 6.42 6.10
CA VAL A 28 -1.17 5.39 7.15
C VAL A 28 0.09 4.55 7.23
N ASP A 29 0.85 4.44 6.13
CA ASP A 29 2.12 3.73 6.11
C ASP A 29 3.06 4.27 5.02
N TYR A 30 4.36 4.04 5.17
CA TYR A 30 5.37 4.37 4.16
C TYR A 30 6.59 3.46 4.21
N ILE A 31 7.20 3.23 3.05
CA ILE A 31 8.42 2.43 2.90
C ILE A 31 9.42 3.19 2.01
N THR A 32 10.67 3.22 2.44
CA THR A 32 11.77 3.78 1.64
C THR A 32 12.29 2.75 0.65
N ALA A 33 12.54 3.17 -0.60
CA ALA A 33 13.14 2.35 -1.63
C ALA A 33 14.33 3.07 -2.30
N PRO A 34 15.35 2.34 -2.79
CA PRO A 34 16.49 2.96 -3.48
C PRO A 34 16.12 3.57 -4.84
N SER A 35 15.02 3.13 -5.44
CA SER A 35 14.60 3.54 -6.77
C SER A 35 13.08 3.65 -6.90
N ALA A 36 12.60 4.45 -7.85
CA ALA A 36 11.17 4.56 -8.17
C ALA A 36 10.56 3.20 -8.56
N ALA A 37 11.33 2.37 -9.29
CA ALA A 37 10.90 1.05 -9.72
C ALA A 37 10.69 0.10 -8.52
N GLU A 38 11.61 0.09 -7.55
CA GLU A 38 11.45 -0.68 -6.31
C GLU A 38 10.29 -0.16 -5.46
N ALA A 39 10.15 1.16 -5.31
CA ALA A 39 9.01 1.74 -4.60
C ALA A 39 7.67 1.27 -5.20
N ASN A 40 7.57 1.26 -6.54
CA ASN A 40 6.37 0.79 -7.23
C ASN A 40 6.14 -0.73 -7.09
N ALA A 41 7.21 -1.54 -7.05
CA ALA A 41 7.11 -2.97 -6.82
C ALA A 41 6.56 -3.25 -5.41
N LEU A 42 7.10 -2.57 -4.39
CA LEU A 42 6.65 -2.68 -3.00
C LEU A 42 5.18 -2.27 -2.84
N LEU A 43 4.74 -1.18 -3.51
CA LEU A 43 3.33 -0.79 -3.48
C LEU A 43 2.41 -1.84 -4.12
N LYS A 44 2.85 -2.53 -5.17
CA LYS A 44 2.06 -3.62 -5.78
C LYS A 44 1.94 -4.81 -4.84
N GLU A 45 3.02 -5.20 -4.17
CA GLU A 45 2.99 -6.29 -3.18
C GLU A 45 2.06 -5.95 -2.01
N LEU A 46 2.14 -4.72 -1.49
CA LEU A 46 1.22 -4.23 -0.46
C LEU A 46 -0.23 -4.20 -0.94
N ALA A 47 -0.50 -3.73 -2.16
CA ALA A 47 -1.84 -3.70 -2.72
C ALA A 47 -2.45 -5.09 -2.88
N VAL A 48 -1.65 -6.09 -3.29
CA VAL A 48 -2.08 -7.49 -3.36
C VAL A 48 -2.39 -8.02 -1.96
N GLY A 49 -1.49 -7.81 -0.99
CA GLY A 49 -1.72 -8.24 0.39
C GLY A 49 -2.95 -7.59 1.05
N LEU A 50 -3.20 -6.31 0.79
CA LEU A 50 -4.41 -5.60 1.23
C LEU A 50 -5.67 -6.18 0.58
N ALA A 51 -5.66 -6.45 -0.72
CA ALA A 51 -6.79 -7.06 -1.41
C ALA A 51 -7.10 -8.47 -0.88
N GLU A 52 -6.08 -9.26 -0.58
CA GLU A 52 -6.22 -10.59 0.03
C GLU A 52 -6.76 -10.50 1.47
N ALA A 53 -6.26 -9.56 2.28
CA ALA A 53 -6.73 -9.33 3.65
C ALA A 53 -8.19 -8.83 3.70
N GLU A 54 -8.58 -7.95 2.77
CA GLU A 54 -9.98 -7.52 2.62
C GLU A 54 -10.88 -8.67 2.16
N ALA A 55 -10.39 -9.56 1.29
CA ALA A 55 -11.13 -10.75 0.88
C ALA A 55 -11.36 -11.71 2.06
N ASP A 56 -10.34 -11.94 2.90
CA ASP A 56 -10.44 -12.79 4.10
C ASP A 56 -11.38 -12.18 5.17
N THR A 57 -11.27 -10.88 5.41
CA THR A 57 -12.19 -10.15 6.31
C THR A 57 -13.64 -10.20 5.82
N ARG A 58 -13.86 -10.19 4.49
CA ARG A 58 -15.18 -10.32 3.91
C ARG A 58 -15.80 -11.70 4.13
N TRP A 59 -14.99 -12.77 4.22
CA TRP A 59 -15.46 -14.10 4.59
C TRP A 59 -15.85 -14.21 6.07
N LEU A 60 -15.14 -13.53 6.97
CA LEU A 60 -15.48 -13.52 8.41
C LEU A 60 -16.77 -12.72 8.72
N GLN A 61 -17.09 -11.68 7.93
CA GLN A 61 -18.34 -10.90 8.07
C GLN A 61 -19.53 -11.56 7.36
N ALA A 62 -19.28 -12.40 6.35
CA ALA A 62 -20.27 -13.27 5.73
C ALA A 62 -20.25 -14.63 6.44
N GLY A 63 -20.65 -14.67 7.71
CA GLY A 63 -20.74 -15.90 8.49
C GLY A 63 -21.45 -17.03 7.72
N PRO A 64 -21.17 -18.31 8.06
CA PRO A 64 -21.75 -19.45 7.36
C PRO A 64 -23.27 -19.27 7.31
N ARG A 65 -23.81 -19.16 6.10
CA ARG A 65 -25.25 -19.32 5.90
C ARG A 65 -25.53 -20.78 6.17
N ASP A 66 -26.14 -21.03 7.33
CA ASP A 66 -26.73 -22.29 7.79
C ASP A 66 -27.46 -23.02 6.63
#